data_AF-A0A4Q1KRA5-F1
#
_entry.id   AF-A0A4Q1KRA5-F1
#
_cell.length_a   1.000
_cell.length_b   1.000
_cell.length_c   1.000
_cell.angle_alpha   90.00
_cell.angle_beta   90.00
_cell.angle_gamma   90.00
#
_symmetry.space_group_name_H-M   'P 1'
#
loop_
_entity.id
_entity.type
_entity.pdbx_description
1 polymer ?
#
loop_
_entity_poly.entity_id
_entity_poly.type
_entity_poly.pdbx_seq_one_letter_code
_entity_poly.pdbx_strand_id
1 'polypeptide(L)'
;MTPEEKLNIINRLNALELQQKKNLDEIGALKKYLEENPKLLKSWMDLNEVSGFYIDSFSKIEAYENRPVNEENKNVYVSENQAKSALAKAQLSQLLKSYFSGWSNQLDNYAIFPQIKEGEFTPYYGIAILPQFLAFRSREKAQLFYEQHKELIHIYWSEFLE
;
A
#
# COMPACT_ATOMS: atom_id res chain seq x y z
N MET A 1 -22.18 35.19 28.01
CA MET A 1 -22.23 34.32 26.84
C MET A 1 -23.24 34.87 25.86
N THR A 2 -22.80 35.25 24.67
CA THR A 2 -23.65 35.85 23.64
C THR A 2 -24.57 34.79 23.02
N PRO A 3 -25.69 35.21 22.38
CA PRO A 3 -26.52 34.30 21.60
C PRO A 3 -25.73 33.53 20.52
N GLU A 4 -24.73 34.17 19.94
CA GLU A 4 -23.85 33.60 18.93
C GLU A 4 -22.94 32.49 19.49
N GLU A 5 -22.36 32.71 20.67
CA GLU A 5 -21.57 31.69 21.38
C GLU A 5 -22.42 30.47 21.73
N LYS A 6 -23.68 30.67 22.16
CA LYS A 6 -24.62 29.57 22.44
C LYS A 6 -24.95 28.77 21.17
N LEU A 7 -25.21 29.45 20.06
CA LEU A 7 -25.49 28.81 18.77
C LEU A 7 -24.30 27.98 18.28
N ASN A 8 -23.07 28.50 18.43
CA ASN A 8 -21.86 27.79 18.04
C ASN A 8 -21.65 26.50 18.87
N ILE A 9 -21.90 26.57 20.18
CA ILE A 9 -21.85 25.38 21.06
C ILE A 9 -22.87 24.32 20.63
N ILE A 10 -24.11 24.71 20.37
CA ILE A 10 -25.17 23.80 19.92
C ILE A 10 -24.79 23.12 18.60
N ASN A 11 -24.29 23.88 17.62
CA ASN A 11 -23.87 23.32 16.34
C ASN A 11 -22.73 22.30 16.51
N ARG A 12 -21.77 22.58 17.41
CA ARG A 12 -20.68 21.65 17.70
C ARG A 12 -21.17 20.38 18.39
N LEU A 13 -22.11 20.49 19.32
CA LEU A 13 -22.72 19.32 19.99
C LEU A 13 -23.47 18.44 18.99
N ASN A 14 -24.29 19.03 18.11
CA ASN A 14 -25.00 18.29 17.06
C ASN A 14 -24.03 17.57 16.10
N ALA A 15 -22.92 18.21 15.75
CA ALA A 15 -21.89 17.58 14.91
C ALA A 15 -21.23 16.38 15.61
N LEU A 16 -20.96 16.49 16.92
CA LEU A 16 -20.41 15.39 17.72
C LEU A 16 -21.38 14.23 17.86
N GLU A 17 -22.67 14.51 18.12
CA GLU A 17 -23.71 13.47 18.19
C GLU A 17 -23.85 12.73 16.86
N LEU A 18 -23.84 13.46 15.74
CA LEU A 18 -23.88 12.86 14.41
C LEU A 18 -22.65 11.98 14.14
N GLN A 19 -21.46 12.43 14.54
CA GLN A 19 -20.23 11.65 14.41
C GLN A 19 -20.26 10.39 15.28
N GLN A 20 -20.74 10.48 16.53
CA GLN A 20 -20.89 9.33 17.41
C GLN A 20 -21.86 8.30 16.84
N LYS A 21 -23.00 8.75 16.29
CA LYS A 21 -23.96 7.87 15.63
C LYS A 21 -23.34 7.15 14.43
N LYS A 22 -22.63 7.88 13.56
CA LYS A 22 -21.91 7.28 12.42
C LYS A 22 -20.90 6.21 12.87
N ASN A 23 -20.11 6.50 13.90
CA ASN A 23 -19.15 5.53 14.44
C ASN A 23 -19.85 4.27 14.99
N LEU A 24 -21.00 4.43 15.66
CA LEU A 24 -21.79 3.29 16.16
C LEU A 24 -22.36 2.44 15.01
N ASP A 25 -22.85 3.08 13.96
CA ASP A 25 -23.35 2.42 12.76
C ASP A 25 -22.22 1.63 12.05
N GLU A 26 -21.03 2.22 11.93
CA GLU A 26 -19.83 1.55 11.38
C GLU A 26 -19.39 0.34 12.22
N ILE A 27 -19.38 0.46 13.55
CA ILE A 27 -19.08 -0.67 14.46
C ILE A 27 -20.14 -1.77 14.32
N GLY A 28 -21.41 -1.40 14.21
CA GLY A 28 -22.50 -2.34 13.99
C GLY A 28 -22.34 -3.10 12.67
N ALA A 29 -22.01 -2.40 11.59
CA ALA A 29 -21.75 -2.98 10.28
C ALA A 29 -20.55 -3.94 10.30
N LEU A 30 -19.46 -3.56 10.98
CA LEU A 30 -18.28 -4.42 11.13
C LEU A 30 -18.61 -5.71 11.90
N LYS A 31 -19.34 -5.61 13.01
CA LYS A 31 -19.77 -6.80 13.78
C LYS A 31 -20.60 -7.75 12.92
N LYS A 32 -21.59 -7.21 12.20
CA LYS A 32 -22.41 -7.99 11.28
C LYS A 32 -21.56 -8.68 10.20
N TYR A 33 -20.60 -7.96 9.60
CA TYR A 33 -19.69 -8.53 8.61
C TYR A 33 -18.86 -9.70 9.19
N LEU A 34 -18.35 -9.58 10.43
CA LEU A 34 -17.62 -10.66 11.08
C LEU A 34 -18.51 -11.87 11.41
N GLU A 35 -19.75 -11.65 11.81
CA GLU A 35 -20.73 -12.72 12.05
C GLU A 35 -21.10 -13.46 10.76
N GLU A 36 -21.26 -12.74 9.65
CA GLU A 36 -21.58 -13.30 8.33
C GLU A 36 -20.37 -13.97 7.65
N ASN A 37 -19.14 -13.62 8.05
CA ASN A 37 -17.90 -14.16 7.49
C ASN A 37 -17.05 -14.89 8.56
N PRO A 38 -17.55 -15.98 9.17
CA PRO A 38 -16.83 -16.70 10.22
C PRO A 38 -15.52 -17.35 9.75
N LYS A 39 -15.31 -17.42 8.42
CA LYS A 39 -14.12 -17.96 7.77
C LYS A 39 -12.99 -16.94 7.60
N LEU A 40 -13.16 -15.69 8.06
CA LEU A 40 -12.07 -14.72 8.07
C LEU A 40 -10.92 -15.28 8.90
N LEU A 41 -9.80 -15.51 8.22
CA LEU A 41 -8.61 -16.09 8.81
C LEU A 41 -7.92 -15.05 9.68
N LYS A 42 -7.51 -15.44 10.89
CA LYS A 42 -6.89 -14.53 11.86
C LYS A 42 -5.40 -14.35 11.60
N SER A 43 -4.78 -15.37 11.01
CA SER A 43 -3.37 -15.40 10.69
C SER A 43 -3.14 -16.06 9.33
N TRP A 44 -1.97 -15.83 8.76
CA TRP A 44 -1.55 -16.49 7.53
C TRP A 44 -1.47 -18.03 7.70
N MET A 45 -1.13 -18.51 8.90
CA MET A 45 -1.11 -19.95 9.22
C MET A 45 -2.49 -20.61 9.09
N ASP A 46 -3.58 -19.86 9.23
CA ASP A 46 -4.94 -20.40 9.13
C ASP A 46 -5.37 -20.67 7.67
N LEU A 47 -4.55 -20.31 6.67
CA LEU A 47 -4.83 -20.60 5.24
C LEU A 47 -4.87 -22.10 4.93
N ASN A 48 -4.31 -22.95 5.79
CA ASN A 48 -4.06 -24.40 5.61
C ASN A 48 -3.13 -24.73 4.43
N GLU A 49 -3.37 -24.16 3.25
CA GLU A 49 -2.55 -24.31 2.04
C GLU A 49 -2.28 -22.95 1.38
N VAL A 50 -1.14 -22.84 0.71
CA VAL A 50 -0.80 -21.69 -0.13
C VAL A 50 -0.47 -22.14 -1.56
N SER A 51 -0.91 -21.30 -2.50
CA SER A 51 -0.64 -21.41 -3.94
C SER A 51 -0.36 -20.01 -4.50
N GLY A 52 0.45 -19.92 -5.54
CA GLY A 52 0.82 -18.66 -6.18
C GLY A 52 2.22 -18.72 -6.80
N PHE A 53 3.01 -17.69 -6.57
CA PHE A 53 4.31 -17.48 -7.22
C PHE A 53 5.35 -17.03 -6.20
N TYR A 54 6.60 -17.45 -6.35
CA TYR A 54 7.70 -16.99 -5.50
C TYR A 54 8.92 -16.60 -6.34
N ILE A 55 9.84 -15.88 -5.70
CA ILE A 55 11.13 -15.50 -6.29
C ILE A 55 12.17 -16.51 -5.80
N ASP A 56 12.80 -17.25 -6.71
CA ASP A 56 13.87 -18.18 -6.37
C ASP A 56 15.21 -17.47 -6.11
N SER A 57 16.24 -18.23 -5.71
CA SER A 57 17.57 -17.69 -5.44
C SER A 57 18.29 -17.12 -6.67
N PHE A 58 17.79 -17.40 -7.89
CA PHE A 58 18.30 -16.88 -9.16
C PHE A 58 17.44 -15.72 -9.68
N SER A 59 16.54 -15.17 -8.85
CA SER A 59 15.60 -14.11 -9.21
C SER A 59 14.59 -14.51 -10.29
N LYS A 60 14.29 -15.81 -10.44
CA LYS A 60 13.24 -16.31 -11.32
C LYS A 60 11.91 -16.33 -10.57
N ILE A 61 10.84 -16.06 -11.32
CA ILE A 61 9.48 -16.22 -10.82
C ILE A 61 9.04 -17.64 -11.11
N GLU A 62 8.75 -18.39 -10.07
CA GLU A 62 8.39 -19.80 -10.13
C GLU A 62 6.99 -20.00 -9.54
N ALA A 63 6.19 -20.89 -10.15
CA ALA A 63 4.88 -21.25 -9.62
C ALA A 63 5.02 -22.14 -8.38
N TYR A 64 4.07 -22.03 -7.46
CA TYR A 64 4.02 -22.78 -6.21
C TYR A 64 2.57 -23.21 -5.97
N GLU A 65 2.29 -24.51 -5.89
CA GLU A 65 0.91 -25.00 -5.89
C GLU A 65 0.60 -25.99 -4.76
N ASN A 66 -0.51 -25.74 -4.07
CA ASN A 66 -1.24 -26.63 -3.16
C ASN A 66 -0.35 -27.24 -2.08
N ARG A 67 0.43 -26.38 -1.41
CA ARG A 67 1.34 -26.82 -0.34
C ARG A 67 0.81 -26.36 1.02
N PRO A 68 0.86 -27.22 2.05
CA PRO A 68 0.55 -26.82 3.41
C PRO A 68 1.37 -25.62 3.85
N VAL A 69 0.74 -24.71 4.58
CA VAL A 69 1.37 -23.50 5.11
C VAL A 69 2.49 -23.87 6.09
N ASN A 70 3.67 -23.30 5.92
CA ASN A 70 4.84 -23.52 6.78
C ASN A 70 5.81 -22.32 6.76
N GLU A 71 6.95 -22.40 7.44
CA GLU A 71 7.90 -21.27 7.53
C GLU A 71 8.63 -20.98 6.21
N GLU A 72 8.74 -21.95 5.31
CA GLU A 72 9.52 -21.87 4.08
C GLU A 72 8.74 -21.26 2.91
N ASN A 73 7.40 -21.20 2.97
CA ASN A 73 6.54 -20.68 1.90
C ASN A 73 5.89 -19.32 2.22
N LYS A 74 6.45 -18.56 3.18
CA LYS A 74 6.00 -17.21 3.54
C LYS A 74 6.25 -16.15 2.47
N ASN A 75 7.07 -16.45 1.47
CA ASN A 75 7.39 -15.59 0.33
C ASN A 75 6.59 -15.95 -0.94
N VAL A 76 5.53 -16.75 -0.81
CA VAL A 76 4.62 -17.04 -1.92
C VAL A 76 3.61 -15.89 -2.04
N TYR A 77 3.65 -15.21 -3.18
CA TYR A 77 2.73 -14.18 -3.61
C TYR A 77 1.52 -14.80 -4.28
N VAL A 78 0.35 -14.18 -4.17
CA VAL A 78 -0.91 -14.73 -4.71
C VAL A 78 -0.90 -14.73 -6.24
N SER A 79 -0.29 -13.70 -6.85
CA SER A 79 -0.19 -13.57 -8.32
C SER A 79 1.24 -13.39 -8.82
N GLU A 80 1.45 -13.70 -10.11
CA GLU A 80 2.74 -13.51 -10.76
C GLU A 80 3.14 -12.03 -10.77
N ASN A 81 2.18 -11.12 -10.97
CA ASN A 81 2.41 -9.67 -10.94
C ASN A 81 2.88 -9.17 -9.58
N GLN A 82 2.36 -9.73 -8.49
CA GLN A 82 2.83 -9.43 -7.14
C GLN A 82 4.27 -9.92 -6.92
N ALA A 83 4.62 -11.12 -7.40
CA ALA A 83 5.99 -11.64 -7.32
C ALA A 83 6.96 -10.79 -8.16
N LYS A 84 6.56 -10.38 -9.37
CA LYS A 84 7.31 -9.44 -10.23
C LYS A 84 7.49 -8.08 -9.57
N SER A 85 6.42 -7.53 -8.98
CA SER A 85 6.48 -6.26 -8.23
C SER A 85 7.48 -6.36 -7.07
N ALA A 86 7.42 -7.43 -6.28
CA ALA A 86 8.33 -7.62 -5.16
C ALA A 86 9.79 -7.73 -5.60
N LEU A 87 10.07 -8.44 -6.70
CA LEU A 87 11.40 -8.49 -7.29
C LEU A 87 11.86 -7.10 -7.75
N ALA A 88 10.98 -6.35 -8.44
CA ALA A 88 11.27 -4.98 -8.85
C ALA A 88 11.53 -4.06 -7.66
N LYS A 89 10.76 -4.18 -6.58
CA LYS A 89 10.97 -3.46 -5.32
C LYS A 89 12.34 -3.77 -4.71
N ALA A 90 12.76 -5.03 -4.72
CA ALA A 90 14.09 -5.42 -4.25
C ALA A 90 15.19 -4.73 -5.08
N GLN A 91 15.08 -4.72 -6.41
CA GLN A 91 16.02 -4.05 -7.30
C GLN A 91 16.02 -2.52 -7.11
N LEU A 92 14.83 -1.89 -7.06
CA LEU A 92 14.67 -0.45 -6.81
C LEU A 92 15.27 -0.04 -5.46
N SER A 93 15.16 -0.88 -4.43
CA SER A 93 15.74 -0.58 -3.12
C SER A 93 17.26 -0.43 -3.17
N GLN A 94 17.94 -1.20 -4.02
CA GLN A 94 19.38 -1.10 -4.24
C GLN A 94 19.72 0.15 -5.06
N LEU A 95 18.92 0.48 -6.07
CA LEU A 95 19.11 1.68 -6.90
C LEU A 95 18.91 2.97 -6.10
N LEU A 96 17.88 3.03 -5.25
CA LEU A 96 17.59 4.16 -4.37
C LEU A 96 18.77 4.52 -3.47
N LYS A 97 19.52 3.51 -3.01
CA LYS A 97 20.75 3.71 -2.21
C LYS A 97 21.77 4.62 -2.91
N SER A 98 21.88 4.54 -4.24
CA SER A 98 22.82 5.38 -5.02
C SER A 98 22.44 6.87 -5.05
N TYR A 99 21.17 7.20 -4.82
CA TYR A 99 20.67 8.57 -4.82
C TYR A 99 20.82 9.27 -3.46
N PHE A 100 21.49 8.63 -2.48
CA PHE A 100 21.48 8.98 -1.07
C PHE A 100 20.05 9.22 -0.54
N SER A 101 19.09 8.61 -1.21
CA SER A 101 17.66 8.73 -0.98
C SER A 101 17.26 7.37 -0.43
N GLY A 102 17.48 7.20 0.87
CA GLY A 102 17.01 6.02 1.59
C GLY A 102 15.55 6.16 1.99
N TRP A 103 15.10 5.20 2.76
CA TRP A 103 13.84 5.21 3.49
C TRP A 103 13.82 6.42 4.43
N SER A 104 13.27 7.53 3.97
CA SER A 104 13.15 8.75 4.77
C SER A 104 11.79 8.75 5.45
N ASN A 105 11.79 8.74 6.78
CA ASN A 105 10.57 8.91 7.59
C ASN A 105 10.19 10.39 7.75
N GLN A 106 10.90 11.30 7.08
CA GLN A 106 10.57 12.72 7.11
C GLN A 106 9.24 12.94 6.39
N LEU A 107 8.32 13.58 7.09
CA LEU A 107 7.11 14.16 6.53
C LEU A 107 7.62 15.35 5.68
N ASP A 108 7.22 15.42 4.41
CA ASP A 108 7.68 16.41 3.39
C ASP A 108 8.74 15.93 2.38
N ASN A 109 8.85 14.62 2.13
CA ASN A 109 9.61 14.13 0.98
C ASN A 109 8.79 14.21 -0.31
N TYR A 110 9.45 14.42 -1.45
CA TYR A 110 8.85 14.15 -2.76
C TYR A 110 8.75 12.65 -2.96
N ALA A 111 7.63 12.15 -3.47
CA ALA A 111 7.49 10.76 -3.84
C ALA A 111 6.95 10.62 -5.26
N ILE A 112 7.28 9.47 -5.86
CA ILE A 112 6.75 9.06 -7.15
C ILE A 112 5.53 8.17 -6.88
N PHE A 113 4.35 8.64 -7.27
CA PHE A 113 3.09 7.91 -7.13
C PHE A 113 2.59 7.43 -8.49
N PRO A 114 2.03 6.22 -8.58
CA PRO A 114 1.33 5.79 -9.79
C PRO A 114 0.02 6.57 -9.94
N GLN A 115 -0.21 7.16 -11.12
CA GLN A 115 -1.52 7.60 -11.58
C GLN A 115 -1.92 6.79 -12.80
N ILE A 116 -3.12 6.20 -12.78
CA ILE A 116 -3.69 5.56 -13.96
C ILE A 116 -4.40 6.63 -14.79
N LYS A 117 -3.96 6.83 -16.02
CA LYS A 117 -4.60 7.69 -17.01
C LYS A 117 -4.76 6.90 -18.29
N GLU A 118 -6.00 6.77 -18.76
CA GLU A 118 -6.31 6.03 -20.00
C GLU A 118 -5.81 4.57 -19.99
N GLY A 119 -5.79 3.93 -18.82
CA GLY A 119 -5.29 2.55 -18.65
C GLY A 119 -3.77 2.44 -18.48
N GLU A 120 -3.04 3.55 -18.54
CA GLU A 120 -1.58 3.57 -18.47
C GLU A 120 -1.07 4.22 -17.17
N PHE A 121 0.04 3.72 -16.65
CA PHE A 121 0.70 4.33 -15.51
C PHE A 121 1.51 5.56 -15.92
N THR A 122 1.15 6.69 -15.33
CA THR A 122 1.88 7.96 -15.40
C THR A 122 2.42 8.33 -14.02
N PRO A 123 3.64 8.88 -13.91
CA PRO A 123 4.18 9.28 -12.62
C PRO A 123 3.52 10.57 -12.16
N TYR A 124 3.10 10.61 -10.90
CA TYR A 124 2.81 11.85 -10.20
C TYR A 124 3.91 12.14 -9.18
N TYR A 125 4.47 13.34 -9.26
CA TYR A 125 5.48 13.82 -8.33
C TYR A 125 4.81 14.75 -7.33
N GLY A 126 4.69 14.31 -6.08
CA GLY A 126 4.02 15.06 -5.03
C GLY A 126 4.75 14.98 -3.70
N ILE A 127 4.40 15.86 -2.78
CA ILE A 127 4.89 15.80 -1.40
C ILE A 127 4.10 14.73 -0.67
N ALA A 128 4.80 13.77 -0.07
CA ALA A 128 4.23 12.75 0.77
C ALA A 128 4.26 13.19 2.23
N ILE A 129 3.07 13.24 2.85
CA ILE A 129 2.90 13.44 4.29
C ILE A 129 2.94 12.11 5.06
N LEU A 130 3.20 11.00 4.37
CA LEU A 130 3.38 9.66 4.94
C LEU A 130 4.62 9.02 4.31
N PRO A 131 5.35 8.14 5.01
CA PRO A 131 6.48 7.44 4.44
C PRO A 131 6.12 6.70 3.15
N GLN A 132 6.94 6.87 2.10
CA GLN A 132 6.78 6.19 0.81
C GLN A 132 8.04 5.43 0.44
N PHE A 133 7.89 4.33 -0.32
CA PHE A 133 9.03 3.56 -0.80
C PHE A 133 9.88 4.35 -1.80
N LEU A 134 9.24 4.97 -2.81
CA LEU A 134 9.90 5.84 -3.81
C LEU A 134 9.92 7.30 -3.34
N ALA A 135 10.56 7.57 -2.19
CA ALA A 135 10.67 8.90 -1.59
C ALA A 135 12.06 9.54 -1.80
N PHE A 136 12.07 10.85 -1.99
CA PHE A 136 13.23 11.67 -2.37
C PHE A 136 13.18 13.03 -1.67
N ARG A 137 14.34 13.60 -1.36
CA ARG A 137 14.43 14.94 -0.76
C ARG A 137 14.17 16.10 -1.73
N SER A 138 14.11 15.82 -3.03
CA SER A 138 13.95 16.83 -4.07
C SER A 138 13.18 16.27 -5.25
N ARG A 139 12.34 17.08 -5.87
CA ARG A 139 11.56 16.72 -7.05
C ARG A 139 12.44 16.30 -8.22
N GLU A 140 13.55 16.99 -8.41
CA GLU A 140 14.49 16.78 -9.52
C GLU A 140 15.12 15.38 -9.45
N LYS A 141 15.51 14.94 -8.24
CA LYS A 141 15.99 13.57 -8.02
C LYS A 141 14.90 12.52 -8.28
N ALA A 142 13.66 12.79 -7.86
CA ALA A 142 12.55 11.87 -8.12
C ALA A 142 12.29 11.73 -9.63
N GLN A 143 12.31 12.84 -10.37
CA GLN A 143 12.15 12.84 -11.82
C GLN A 143 13.30 12.12 -12.53
N LEU A 144 14.54 12.43 -12.18
CA LEU A 144 15.72 11.75 -12.74
C LEU A 144 15.70 10.25 -12.49
N PHE A 145 15.37 9.84 -11.26
CA PHE A 145 15.25 8.42 -10.90
C PHE A 145 14.16 7.73 -11.72
N TYR A 146 13.00 8.38 -11.89
CA TYR A 146 11.93 7.85 -12.73
C TYR A 146 12.37 7.68 -14.18
N GLU A 147 13.01 8.69 -14.78
CA GLU A 147 13.45 8.64 -16.17
C GLU A 147 14.46 7.52 -16.42
N GLN A 148 15.36 7.27 -15.47
CA GLN A 148 16.38 6.21 -15.60
C GLN A 148 15.86 4.80 -15.32
N HIS A 149 14.79 4.67 -14.55
CA HIS A 149 14.30 3.37 -14.05
C HIS A 149 12.81 3.13 -14.33
N LYS A 150 12.26 3.82 -15.34
CA LYS A 150 10.84 3.82 -15.68
C LYS A 150 10.26 2.41 -15.82
N GLU A 151 10.90 1.55 -16.59
CA GLU A 151 10.44 0.18 -16.85
C GLU A 151 10.32 -0.61 -15.54
N LEU A 152 11.33 -0.51 -14.68
CA LEU A 152 11.35 -1.21 -13.40
C LEU A 152 10.29 -0.68 -12.43
N ILE A 153 10.07 0.63 -12.41
CA ILE A 153 9.01 1.27 -11.62
C ILE A 153 7.62 0.85 -12.12
N HIS A 154 7.45 0.69 -13.43
CA HIS A 154 6.21 0.18 -14.01
C HIS A 154 5.94 -1.28 -13.63
N ILE A 155 6.98 -2.13 -13.59
CA ILE A 155 6.86 -3.51 -13.06
C ILE A 155 6.51 -3.49 -11.56
N TYR A 156 7.11 -2.58 -10.78
CA TYR A 156 6.74 -2.43 -9.37
C TYR A 156 5.25 -2.09 -9.18
N TRP A 157 4.68 -1.24 -10.04
CA TRP A 157 3.26 -0.89 -9.95
C TRP A 157 2.33 -1.89 -10.65
N SER A 158 2.83 -2.88 -11.37
CA SER A 158 1.97 -3.86 -12.05
C SER A 158 1.16 -4.72 -11.09
N GLU A 159 1.51 -4.79 -9.81
CA GLU A 159 0.68 -5.46 -8.79
C GLU A 159 -0.71 -4.82 -8.61
N PHE A 160 -0.88 -3.56 -9.05
CA PHE A 160 -2.16 -2.84 -9.02
C PHE A 160 -2.94 -2.96 -10.33
N LEU A 161 -2.42 -3.71 -11.30
CA LEU A 161 -3.12 -4.07 -12.54
C LEU A 161 -3.55 -5.53 -12.40
N GLU A 162 -4.86 -5.73 -12.32
CA GLU A 162 -5.49 -7.05 -12.50
C GLU A 162 -5.69 -7.36 -13.99
#